data_AF-A0A519KTD4-F1
#
_entry.id   AF-A0A519KTD4-F1
#
_cell.length_a   1.000
_cell.length_b   1.000
_cell.length_c   1.000
_cell.angle_alpha   90.00
_cell.angle_beta   90.00
_cell.angle_gamma   90.00
#
_symmetry.space_group_name_H-M   'P 1'
#
loop_
_entity.id
_entity.type
_entity.pdbx_description
1 polymer ?
#
loop_
_entity_poly.entity_id
_entity_poly.type
_entity_poly.pdbx_seq_one_letter_code
_entity_poly.pdbx_strand_id
1 'polypeptide(L)'
;MKNKKPLKIIAVLIPILAIGILLYLFSNFQKKKSKVEALKSIPSISVKDINGNSVTNNTLPVGNKILVYFNPDCEYCQAEMNELSKINKKHQNINWIMFTDKPLIEIKKSNCKRKGTTGGKANHKEHKRVNNKVQV
;
A
#
# COMPACT_ATOMS: atom_id res chain seq x y z
N MET A 1 -13.54 -60.40 30.75
CA MET A 1 -14.38 -60.07 29.57
C MET A 1 -14.36 -58.56 29.35
N LYS A 2 -13.80 -58.07 28.23
CA LYS A 2 -13.76 -56.62 27.94
C LYS A 2 -15.15 -56.14 27.50
N ASN A 3 -15.72 -55.23 28.26
CA ASN A 3 -17.02 -54.62 28.00
C ASN A 3 -16.94 -53.91 26.63
N LYS A 4 -17.71 -54.34 25.63
CA LYS A 4 -17.64 -53.80 24.25
C LYS A 4 -18.38 -52.47 24.07
N LYS A 5 -19.04 -51.98 25.14
CA LYS A 5 -19.83 -50.74 25.20
C LYS A 5 -19.01 -49.47 24.91
N PRO A 6 -17.81 -49.24 25.49
CA PRO A 6 -16.97 -48.08 25.16
C PRO A 6 -16.52 -48.03 23.69
N LEU A 7 -16.34 -49.17 23.02
CA LEU A 7 -15.91 -49.20 21.61
C LEU A 7 -16.94 -48.60 20.66
N LYS A 8 -18.24 -48.83 20.90
CA LYS A 8 -19.32 -48.22 20.11
C LYS A 8 -19.45 -46.72 20.34
N ILE A 9 -19.23 -46.28 21.59
CA ILE A 9 -19.30 -44.86 21.96
C ILE A 9 -18.16 -44.09 21.29
N ILE A 10 -16.94 -44.60 21.35
CA ILE A 10 -15.76 -43.99 20.72
C ILE A 10 -15.94 -43.86 19.19
N ALA A 11 -16.53 -44.87 18.54
CA ALA A 11 -16.79 -44.87 17.10
C ALA A 11 -17.73 -43.74 16.65
N VAL A 12 -18.63 -43.26 17.51
CA VAL A 12 -19.54 -42.15 17.22
C VAL A 12 -18.96 -40.81 17.70
N LEU A 13 -18.21 -40.81 18.81
CA LEU A 13 -17.66 -39.58 19.40
C LEU A 13 -16.53 -38.97 18.55
N ILE A 14 -15.66 -39.80 17.98
CA ILE A 14 -14.52 -39.37 17.15
C ILE A 14 -14.97 -38.53 15.94
N PRO A 15 -15.91 -38.99 15.08
CA PRO A 15 -16.32 -38.20 13.92
C PRO A 15 -17.00 -36.88 14.32
N ILE A 16 -17.78 -36.87 15.41
CA ILE A 16 -18.40 -35.63 15.93
C ILE A 16 -17.32 -34.61 16.34
N LEU A 17 -16.30 -35.07 17.06
CA LEU A 17 -15.18 -34.21 17.46
C LEU A 17 -14.39 -33.70 16.24
N ALA A 18 -14.13 -34.58 15.27
CA ALA A 18 -13.42 -34.23 14.03
C ALA A 18 -14.18 -33.17 13.22
N ILE A 19 -15.51 -33.29 13.11
CA ILE A 19 -16.36 -32.30 12.44
C ILE A 19 -16.27 -30.94 13.16
N GLY A 20 -16.31 -30.94 14.50
CA GLY A 20 -16.15 -29.71 15.29
C GLY A 20 -14.81 -29.00 15.03
N ILE A 21 -13.72 -29.78 14.98
CA ILE A 21 -12.38 -29.25 14.66
C ILE A 21 -12.32 -28.71 13.24
N LEU A 22 -12.88 -29.41 12.26
CA LEU A 22 -12.93 -28.97 10.86
C LEU A 22 -13.69 -27.65 10.71
N LEU A 23 -14.85 -27.51 11.35
CA LEU A 23 -15.62 -26.26 11.34
C LEU A 23 -14.84 -25.11 11.98
N TYR A 24 -14.19 -25.35 13.12
CA TYR A 24 -13.36 -24.36 13.80
C TYR A 24 -12.20 -23.87 12.93
N LEU A 25 -11.47 -24.80 12.30
CA LEU A 25 -10.36 -24.47 11.39
C LEU A 25 -10.87 -23.71 10.16
N PHE A 26 -12.02 -24.12 9.60
CA PHE A 26 -12.62 -23.45 8.44
C PHE A 26 -13.03 -22.01 8.74
N SER A 27 -13.67 -21.75 9.89
CA SER A 27 -14.01 -20.37 10.30
C SER A 27 -12.79 -19.47 10.46
N ASN A 28 -11.70 -19.99 11.04
CA ASN A 28 -10.44 -19.24 11.16
C ASN A 28 -9.79 -18.94 9.81
N PHE A 29 -9.93 -19.84 8.83
CA PHE A 29 -9.41 -19.64 7.48
C PHE A 29 -10.19 -18.58 6.69
N GLN A 30 -11.52 -18.60 6.79
CA GLN A 30 -12.39 -17.62 6.11
C GLN A 30 -12.15 -16.19 6.58
N LYS A 31 -11.92 -15.98 7.89
CA LYS A 31 -11.57 -14.66 8.46
C LYS A 31 -10.29 -14.09 7.85
N LYS A 32 -9.32 -14.95 7.48
CA LYS A 32 -8.08 -14.53 6.83
C LYS A 32 -8.28 -14.27 5.35
N LYS A 33 -9.09 -15.08 4.64
CA LYS A 33 -9.41 -14.86 3.22
C LYS A 33 -10.11 -13.53 2.96
N SER A 34 -11.11 -13.17 3.77
CA SER A 34 -11.84 -11.90 3.60
C SER A 34 -10.92 -10.68 3.70
N LYS A 35 -9.92 -10.70 4.60
CA LYS A 35 -8.92 -9.63 4.70
C LYS A 35 -8.01 -9.57 3.48
N VAL A 36 -7.60 -10.72 2.95
CA VAL A 36 -6.76 -10.79 1.73
C VAL A 36 -7.55 -10.35 0.49
N GLU A 37 -8.83 -10.68 0.41
CA GLU A 37 -9.71 -10.22 -0.67
C GLU A 37 -9.97 -8.71 -0.62
N ALA A 38 -10.09 -8.13 0.58
CA ALA A 38 -10.17 -6.69 0.76
C ALA A 38 -8.89 -5.94 0.32
N LEU A 39 -7.74 -6.61 0.31
CA LEU A 39 -6.47 -6.06 -0.19
C LEU A 39 -6.31 -6.18 -1.71
N LYS A 40 -7.19 -6.93 -2.40
CA LYS A 40 -7.15 -7.05 -3.88
C LYS A 40 -7.54 -5.74 -4.57
N SER A 41 -8.34 -4.91 -3.90
CA SER A 41 -8.70 -3.57 -4.36
C SER A 41 -8.08 -2.52 -3.45
N ILE A 42 -7.57 -1.44 -4.06
CA ILE A 42 -7.17 -0.26 -3.29
C ILE A 42 -8.45 0.35 -2.70
N PRO A 43 -8.54 0.55 -1.38
CA PRO A 43 -9.72 1.15 -0.77
C PRO A 43 -9.95 2.56 -1.34
N SER A 44 -11.19 3.06 -1.27
CA SER A 44 -11.50 4.43 -1.67
C SER A 44 -10.77 5.41 -0.77
N ILE A 45 -9.75 6.09 -1.29
CA ILE A 45 -8.98 7.12 -0.59
C ILE A 45 -9.39 8.51 -1.05
N SER A 46 -9.27 9.48 -0.13
CA SER A 46 -9.36 10.92 -0.42
C SER A 46 -8.21 11.58 0.32
N VAL A 47 -7.20 12.01 -0.43
CA VAL A 47 -5.95 12.55 0.09
C VAL A 47 -5.56 13.80 -0.70
N LYS A 48 -4.70 14.66 -0.13
CA LYS A 48 -4.22 15.85 -0.84
C LYS A 48 -2.87 15.56 -1.47
N ASP A 49 -2.68 16.00 -2.71
CA ASP A 49 -1.35 16.02 -3.31
C ASP A 49 -0.47 17.14 -2.71
N ILE A 50 0.81 17.17 -3.10
CA ILE A 50 1.77 18.22 -2.73
C ILE A 50 1.36 19.64 -3.15
N ASN A 51 0.41 19.79 -4.07
CA ASN A 51 -0.11 21.08 -4.53
C ASN A 51 -1.42 21.45 -3.82
N GLY A 52 -1.95 20.59 -2.93
CA GLY A 52 -3.20 20.77 -2.23
C GLY A 52 -4.44 20.30 -2.99
N ASN A 53 -4.30 19.69 -4.17
CA ASN A 53 -5.41 19.13 -4.94
C ASN A 53 -5.92 17.84 -4.31
N SER A 54 -7.23 17.59 -4.41
CA SER A 54 -7.83 16.35 -3.94
C SER A 54 -7.54 15.20 -4.91
N VAL A 55 -6.96 14.13 -4.37
CA VAL A 55 -6.66 12.87 -5.07
C VAL A 55 -7.60 11.81 -4.51
N THR A 56 -8.39 11.23 -5.41
CA THR A 56 -9.30 10.11 -5.15
C THR A 56 -8.96 8.91 -6.04
N ASN A 57 -9.59 7.76 -5.80
CA ASN A 57 -9.42 6.56 -6.62
C ASN A 57 -9.60 6.80 -8.13
N ASN A 58 -10.48 7.74 -8.49
CA ASN A 58 -10.77 8.08 -9.89
C ASN A 58 -9.65 8.90 -10.55
N THR A 59 -8.86 9.61 -9.74
CA THR A 59 -7.73 10.43 -10.21
C THR A 59 -6.39 9.69 -10.14
N LEU A 60 -6.37 8.49 -9.54
CA LEU A 60 -5.18 7.65 -9.49
C LEU A 60 -4.79 7.21 -10.90
N PRO A 61 -3.49 7.25 -11.26
CA PRO A 61 -3.05 6.88 -12.58
C PRO A 61 -3.37 5.41 -12.88
N VAL A 62 -3.90 5.15 -14.07
CA VAL A 62 -4.28 3.79 -14.53
C VAL A 62 -3.02 2.98 -14.86
N GLY A 63 -3.06 1.66 -14.67
CA GLY A 63 -1.92 0.75 -14.89
C GLY A 63 -1.20 0.31 -13.61
N ASN A 64 0.01 -0.21 -13.78
CA ASN A 64 0.84 -0.75 -12.68
C ASN A 64 1.23 0.37 -11.72
N LYS A 65 0.93 0.19 -10.43
CA LYS A 65 1.19 1.20 -9.40
C LYS A 65 1.99 0.57 -8.26
N ILE A 66 2.92 1.34 -7.72
CA ILE A 66 3.62 1.00 -6.49
C ILE A 66 3.25 2.06 -5.46
N LEU A 67 2.74 1.60 -4.33
CA LEU A 67 2.40 2.43 -3.18
C LEU A 67 3.55 2.35 -2.17
N VAL A 68 4.17 3.49 -1.86
CA VAL A 68 5.32 3.58 -0.94
C VAL A 68 4.98 4.53 0.19
N TYR A 69 4.92 4.02 1.42
CA TYR A 69 4.85 4.87 2.60
C TYR A 69 6.22 5.47 2.88
N PHE A 70 6.27 6.76 3.21
CA PHE A 70 7.51 7.44 3.54
C PHE A 70 7.33 8.39 4.72
N ASN A 71 8.24 8.30 5.68
CA ASN A 71 8.33 9.24 6.78
C ASN A 71 9.49 10.24 6.54
N PRO A 72 9.20 11.54 6.33
CA PRO A 72 10.22 12.54 6.02
C PRO A 72 11.17 12.83 7.19
N ASP A 73 10.79 12.52 8.42
CA ASP A 73 11.61 12.82 9.62
C ASP A 73 12.67 11.75 9.91
N CYS A 74 12.69 10.66 9.13
CA CYS A 74 13.63 9.56 9.33
C CYS A 74 14.77 9.63 8.32
N GLU A 75 16.01 9.77 8.79
CA GLU A 75 17.21 9.84 7.95
C GLU A 75 17.39 8.61 7.06
N TYR A 76 17.10 7.42 7.59
CA TYR A 76 17.18 6.17 6.82
C TYR A 76 16.13 6.12 5.72
N CYS A 77 14.91 6.57 6.00
CA CYS A 77 13.86 6.66 4.98
C CYS A 77 14.28 7.64 3.88
N GLN A 78 14.92 8.75 4.20
CA GLN A 78 15.39 9.73 3.21
C GLN A 78 16.46 9.13 2.28
N ALA A 79 17.40 8.38 2.84
CA ALA A 79 18.43 7.68 2.07
C ALA A 79 17.81 6.65 1.13
N GLU A 80 16.86 5.84 1.62
CA GLU A 80 16.12 4.88 0.81
C GLU A 80 15.35 5.58 -0.32
N MET A 81 14.69 6.69 -0.02
CA MET A 81 13.92 7.44 -1.00
C MET A 81 14.80 8.01 -2.13
N ASN A 82 16.04 8.40 -1.81
CA ASN A 82 17.01 8.85 -2.81
C ASN A 82 17.38 7.73 -3.79
N GLU A 83 17.62 6.51 -3.31
CA GLU A 83 17.94 5.37 -4.17
C GLU A 83 16.71 4.93 -4.98
N LEU A 84 15.53 4.87 -4.36
CA LEU A 84 14.26 4.57 -5.05
C LEU A 84 13.97 5.58 -6.18
N SER A 85 14.32 6.85 -5.99
CA SER A 85 14.14 7.88 -7.01
C SER A 85 14.99 7.61 -8.27
N LYS A 86 16.17 7.00 -8.14
CA LYS A 86 17.03 6.62 -9.26
C LYS A 86 16.45 5.44 -10.02
N ILE A 87 15.87 4.47 -9.31
CA ILE A 87 15.22 3.29 -9.89
C ILE A 87 13.95 3.70 -10.64
N ASN A 88 13.12 4.58 -10.06
CA ASN A 88 11.91 5.08 -10.69
C ASN A 88 12.19 5.70 -12.07
N LYS A 89 13.29 6.45 -12.23
CA LYS A 89 13.69 7.01 -13.54
C LYS A 89 13.92 5.95 -14.62
N LYS A 90 14.30 4.72 -14.24
CA LYS A 90 14.52 3.60 -15.17
C LYS A 90 13.22 2.89 -15.56
N HIS A 91 12.15 3.02 -14.76
CA HIS A 91 10.88 2.33 -14.96
C HIS A 91 9.74 3.31 -15.20
N GLN A 92 9.70 3.89 -16.41
CA GLN A 92 8.69 4.89 -16.79
C GLN A 92 7.28 4.32 -16.97
N ASN A 93 7.15 3.00 -17.04
CA ASN A 93 5.88 2.28 -17.19
C ASN A 93 5.18 1.95 -15.85
N ILE A 94 5.75 2.39 -14.72
CA ILE A 94 5.21 2.15 -13.38
C ILE A 94 4.87 3.49 -12.74
N ASN A 95 3.66 3.59 -12.19
CA ASN A 95 3.22 4.77 -11.45
C ASN A 95 3.60 4.63 -9.97
N TRP A 96 4.60 5.40 -9.54
CA TRP A 96 5.02 5.44 -8.14
C TRP A 96 4.20 6.47 -7.39
N ILE A 97 3.42 6.02 -6.42
CA ILE A 97 2.63 6.84 -5.51
C ILE A 97 3.28 6.73 -4.13
N MET A 98 3.90 7.82 -3.70
CA MET A 98 4.41 7.95 -2.34
C MET A 98 3.28 8.52 -1.48
N PHE A 99 3.25 8.21 -0.19
CA PHE A 99 2.33 8.82 0.78
C PHE A 99 2.96 8.96 2.16
N THR A 100 2.58 10.03 2.84
CA THR A 100 3.04 10.33 4.20
C THR A 100 1.89 10.84 5.06
N ASP A 101 1.97 10.60 6.36
CA ASP A 101 1.04 11.12 7.37
C ASP A 101 1.40 12.55 7.83
N LYS A 102 2.50 13.09 7.32
CA LYS A 102 2.99 14.43 7.69
C LYS A 102 2.29 15.53 6.90
N PRO A 103 2.06 16.71 7.53
CA PRO A 103 1.41 17.82 6.86
C PRO A 103 2.23 18.31 5.66
N LEU A 104 1.55 18.77 4.61
CA LEU A 104 2.17 19.28 3.36
C LEU A 104 3.24 20.37 3.61
N ILE A 105 3.11 21.10 4.73
CA ILE A 105 4.04 22.14 5.18
C ILE A 105 5.43 21.55 5.49
N GLU A 106 5.50 20.33 6.01
CA GLU A 106 6.74 19.61 6.32
C GLU A 106 7.35 18.92 5.09
N ILE A 107 6.53 18.50 4.12
CA ILE A 107 7.01 17.96 2.83
C ILE A 107 7.71 19.07 2.02
N LYS A 108 7.23 20.31 2.12
CA LYS A 108 7.83 21.47 1.44
C LYS A 108 9.06 22.02 2.16
N LYS A 109 9.19 21.76 3.47
CA LYS A 109 10.28 22.25 4.33
C LYS A 109 11.38 21.22 4.55
N SER A 110 11.06 19.92 4.45
CA SER A 110 12.07 18.87 4.32
C SER A 110 12.76 19.04 2.98
N ASN A 111 14.08 19.22 3.05
CA ASN A 111 14.93 19.31 1.89
C ASN A 111 15.00 17.94 1.18
N CYS A 112 13.89 17.45 0.61
CA CYS A 112 13.98 16.62 -0.58
C CYS A 112 14.45 17.56 -1.69
N LYS A 113 15.75 17.86 -1.64
CA LYS A 113 16.49 18.74 -2.55
C LYS A 113 16.48 18.06 -3.91
N ARG A 114 15.35 18.13 -4.61
CA ARG A 114 15.36 18.16 -6.06
C ARG A 114 16.23 19.35 -6.38
N LYS A 115 17.50 19.10 -6.70
CA LYS A 115 18.30 20.04 -7.49
C LYS A 115 17.58 20.19 -8.82
N GLY A 116 16.54 21.00 -8.84
CA GLY A 116 16.18 21.80 -9.99
C GLY A 116 17.25 22.86 -10.10
N THR A 117 18.19 22.63 -11.00
CA THR A 117 18.86 23.70 -11.75
C THR A 117 17.83 24.78 -12.09
N THR A 118 17.90 25.93 -11.41
CA THR A 118 18.56 27.17 -11.86
C THR A 118 17.93 28.36 -11.13
N GLY A 119 18.73 29.04 -10.30
CA GLY A 119 18.57 30.48 -10.15
C GLY A 119 19.02 31.13 -11.46
N GLY A 120 18.18 32.01 -12.01
CA GLY A 120 18.49 32.72 -13.25
C GLY A 120 17.24 33.40 -13.79
N LYS A 121 17.30 34.73 -13.90
CA LYS A 121 16.25 35.60 -14.43
C LYS A 121 15.81 35.18 -15.85
N ALA A 122 14.58 35.60 -16.17
CA ALA A 122 14.05 35.98 -17.49
C ALA A 122 13.15 34.99 -18.25
N ASN A 123 11.99 35.54 -18.64
CA ASN A 123 11.19 35.32 -19.84
C ASN A 123 10.33 34.04 -20.02
N HIS A 124 9.02 34.29 -20.01
CA HIS A 124 8.04 33.99 -21.05
C HIS A 124 8.31 32.83 -22.04
N LYS A 125 7.33 31.89 -22.06
CA LYS A 125 7.10 30.78 -23.02
C LYS A 125 8.13 29.65 -23.03
N GLU A 126 7.69 28.44 -22.65
CA GLU A 126 7.60 27.31 -23.58
C GLU A 126 6.82 26.15 -22.93
N HIS A 127 6.07 25.49 -23.80
CA HIS A 127 5.17 24.35 -23.66
C HIS A 127 5.71 23.07 -22.99
N LYS A 128 4.71 22.28 -22.54
CA LYS A 128 4.57 20.80 -22.66
C LYS A 128 5.05 19.88 -21.53
N ARG A 129 4.02 19.18 -21.01
CA ARG A 129 4.01 17.80 -20.47
C ARG A 129 5.03 17.50 -19.36
N VAL A 130 4.59 17.71 -18.13
CA VAL A 130 5.09 16.90 -17.01
C VAL A 130 3.92 16.06 -16.54
N ASN A 131 3.96 14.78 -16.96
CA ASN A 131 3.00 13.76 -16.60
C ASN A 131 2.75 13.77 -15.09
N ASN A 132 1.45 13.83 -14.78
CA ASN A 132 0.78 13.50 -13.53
C ASN A 132 1.67 12.74 -12.54
N LYS A 133 2.34 13.48 -11.64
CA LYS A 133 3.07 12.91 -10.52
C LYS A 133 2.25 13.18 -9.26
N VAL A 134 1.30 12.29 -9.02
CA VAL A 134 0.57 12.21 -7.76
C VAL A 134 1.57 11.74 -6.70
N GLN A 135 2.23 12.71 -6.06
CA GLN A 135 2.88 12.49 -4.76
C GLN A 135 1.80 12.80 -3.72
N VAL A 136 1.31 11.75 -3.07
CA VAL A 136 0.56 11.84 -1.82
C VAL A 136 1.59 11.86 -0.68
#